data_AF-A0A1V5CNS3-F1
#
_entry.id   AF-A0A1V5CNS3-F1
#
_cell.length_a   1.000
_cell.length_b   1.000
_cell.length_c   1.000
_cell.angle_alpha   90.00
_cell.angle_beta   90.00
_cell.angle_gamma   90.00
#
_symmetry.space_group_name_H-M   'P 1'
#
loop_
_entity.id
_entity.type
_entity.pdbx_description
1 polymer ?
#
loop_
_entity_poly.entity_id
_entity_poly.type
_entity_poly.pdbx_seq_one_letter_code
_entity_poly.pdbx_strand_id
1 'polypeptide(L)'
;MIRAKLWFRCAAMHDPVTPMVAQPALVGWEAKKRRVDLTIERAFSGEELVKRMKGWVTTDPVKVTEIVKRYGRLKVLDDRELVIELEKEENFDKLQNDLAAEFGGEVDIELKPRKA
;
A
#
# COMPACT_ATOMS: atom_id res chain seq x y z
N MET A 1 12.59 13.61 -5.88
CA MET A 1 11.52 12.75 -5.35
C MET A 1 10.86 12.03 -6.51
N ILE A 2 10.97 10.70 -6.50
CA ILE A 2 10.42 9.79 -7.50
C ILE A 2 9.28 8.98 -6.89
N ARG A 3 8.47 8.35 -7.74
CA ARG A 3 7.37 7.49 -7.32
C ARG A 3 7.53 6.11 -7.91
N ALA A 4 7.18 5.11 -7.13
CA ALA A 4 7.10 3.72 -7.57
C ALA A 4 5.75 3.11 -7.20
N LYS A 5 5.37 2.09 -7.96
CA LYS A 5 4.21 1.24 -7.69
C LYS A 5 4.67 -0.02 -6.96
N LEU A 6 3.87 -0.46 -5.99
CA LEU A 6 4.13 -1.68 -5.23
C LEU A 6 3.24 -2.80 -5.77
N TRP A 7 3.86 -3.92 -6.08
CA TRP A 7 3.22 -5.13 -6.59
C TRP A 7 3.45 -6.28 -5.61
N PHE A 8 2.40 -7.03 -5.35
CA PHE A 8 2.40 -8.27 -4.56
C PHE A 8 1.96 -9.43 -5.45
N ARG A 9 2.19 -10.67 -5.04
CA ARG A 9 1.48 -11.83 -5.61
C ARG A 9 0.18 -12.08 -4.87
N CYS A 10 -0.89 -12.29 -5.64
CA CYS A 10 -2.19 -12.68 -5.09
C CYS A 10 -2.13 -14.09 -4.51
N ALA A 11 -2.68 -14.30 -3.31
CA ALA A 11 -2.71 -15.61 -2.66
C ALA A 11 -3.56 -16.65 -3.42
N ALA A 12 -4.55 -16.21 -4.19
CA ALA A 12 -5.46 -17.11 -4.92
C ALA A 12 -5.02 -17.37 -6.36
N MET A 13 -4.64 -16.30 -7.08
CA MET A 13 -4.32 -16.37 -8.52
C MET A 13 -2.82 -16.40 -8.81
N HIS A 14 -1.96 -16.06 -7.83
CA HIS A 14 -0.52 -15.89 -7.99
C HIS A 14 -0.07 -14.82 -9.00
N ASP A 15 -1.00 -14.07 -9.58
CA ASP A 15 -0.71 -12.92 -10.45
C ASP A 15 -0.22 -11.69 -9.67
N PRO A 16 0.57 -10.80 -10.30
CA PRO A 16 0.93 -9.51 -9.73
C PRO A 16 -0.30 -8.63 -9.52
N VAL A 17 -0.51 -8.16 -8.29
CA VAL A 17 -1.61 -7.30 -7.88
C VAL A 17 -1.10 -6.12 -7.06
N THR A 18 -1.81 -4.99 -7.14
CA THR A 18 -1.48 -3.77 -6.40
C THR A 18 -2.68 -3.36 -5.56
N PRO A 19 -2.50 -3.03 -4.27
CA PRO A 19 -3.60 -2.55 -3.45
C PRO A 19 -4.13 -1.21 -3.99
N MET A 20 -5.45 -1.07 -4.02
CA MET A 20 -6.11 0.20 -4.36
C MET A 20 -7.31 0.44 -3.45
N VAL A 21 -7.65 1.71 -3.22
CA VAL A 21 -8.88 2.09 -2.54
C VAL A 21 -10.01 2.08 -3.58
N ALA A 22 -10.91 1.12 -3.47
CA ALA A 22 -12.10 1.06 -4.33
C ALA A 22 -13.17 2.08 -3.93
N GLN A 23 -13.31 2.32 -2.62
CA GLN A 23 -14.18 3.32 -2.01
C GLN A 23 -13.55 3.78 -0.69
N PRO A 24 -13.66 5.06 -0.29
CA PRO A 24 -13.22 5.52 1.02
C PRO A 24 -13.86 4.71 2.16
N ALA A 25 -13.18 4.63 3.30
CA ALA A 25 -13.77 4.01 4.48
C ALA A 25 -14.89 4.89 5.02
N LEU A 26 -16.08 4.32 5.23
CA LEU A 26 -17.11 4.95 6.02
C LEU A 26 -16.86 4.68 7.50
N VAL A 27 -16.63 5.75 8.25
CA VAL A 27 -16.42 5.70 9.70
C VAL A 27 -17.56 6.45 10.37
N GLY A 28 -18.07 5.89 11.47
CA GLY A 28 -19.15 6.49 12.25
C GLY A 28 -19.14 5.98 13.68
N TRP A 29 -20.20 6.27 14.42
CA TRP A 29 -20.35 5.87 15.81
C TRP A 29 -21.64 5.09 16.00
N GLU A 30 -21.57 4.01 16.77
CA GLU A 30 -22.77 3.41 17.35
C GLU A 30 -23.02 4.04 18.73
N ALA A 31 -24.18 4.66 18.90
CA ALA A 31 -24.52 5.36 20.13
C ALA A 31 -25.35 4.48 21.07
N LYS A 32 -24.89 4.35 22.32
CA LYS A 32 -25.48 3.47 23.33
C LYS A 32 -26.93 3.79 23.73
N LYS A 33 -27.35 5.05 23.65
CA LYS A 33 -28.64 5.53 24.22
C LYS A 33 -29.67 5.98 23.18
N ARG A 34 -29.24 6.20 21.93
CA ARG A 34 -30.09 6.69 20.85
C ARG A 34 -29.43 6.36 19.52
N ARG A 35 -30.21 6.39 18.45
CA ARG A 35 -29.67 6.30 17.10
C ARG A 35 -28.90 7.58 16.75
N VAL A 36 -27.71 7.42 16.17
CA VAL A 36 -26.89 8.50 15.63
C VAL A 36 -26.44 8.07 14.24
N ASP A 37 -27.01 8.68 13.20
CA ASP A 37 -26.71 8.37 11.80
C ASP A 37 -25.66 9.34 11.22
N LEU A 38 -24.53 9.51 11.92
CA LEU A 38 -23.43 10.36 11.46
C LEU A 38 -22.26 9.48 11.01
N THR A 39 -22.06 9.42 9.69
CA THR A 39 -20.90 8.79 9.06
C THR A 39 -20.11 9.81 8.26
N ILE A 40 -18.82 9.54 8.10
CA ILE A 40 -17.90 10.34 7.31
C ILE A 40 -17.05 9.42 6.44
N GLU A 41 -16.70 9.91 5.25
CA GLU A 41 -15.68 9.28 4.43
C GLU A 41 -14.28 9.63 4.95
N ARG A 42 -13.43 8.61 5.06
CA ARG A 42 -12.03 8.73 5.44
C ARG A 42 -11.17 7.91 4.49
N ALA A 43 -10.17 8.56 3.92
CA ALA A 43 -9.15 7.90 3.13
C ALA A 43 -8.28 7.01 4.02
N PHE A 44 -7.79 5.91 3.45
CA PHE A 44 -6.76 5.10 4.10
C PHE A 44 -5.38 5.75 3.94
N SER A 45 -4.54 5.64 4.96
CA SER A 45 -3.10 5.79 4.76
C SER A 45 -2.57 4.65 3.89
N GLY A 46 -1.44 4.86 3.23
CA GLY A 46 -0.81 3.82 2.41
C GLY A 46 -0.45 2.57 3.22
N GLU A 47 -0.04 2.75 4.48
CA GLU A 47 0.26 1.63 5.38
C GLU A 47 -0.99 0.82 5.77
N GLU A 48 -2.08 1.49 6.12
CA GLU A 48 -3.33 0.82 6.48
C GLU A 48 -3.86 0.01 5.31
N LEU A 49 -3.81 0.60 4.10
CA LEU A 49 -4.22 -0.08 2.88
C LEU A 49 -3.42 -1.37 2.67
N VAL A 50 -2.09 -1.30 2.77
CA VAL A 50 -1.22 -2.49 2.63
C VAL A 50 -1.50 -3.52 3.72
N LYS A 51 -1.60 -3.11 4.99
CA LYS A 51 -1.88 -4.04 6.11
C LYS A 51 -3.20 -4.79 5.95
N ARG A 52 -4.23 -4.15 5.37
CA ARG A 52 -5.53 -4.79 5.12
C ARG A 52 -5.49 -5.87 4.04
N MET A 53 -4.41 -5.99 3.28
CA MET A 53 -4.21 -7.05 2.29
C MET A 53 -3.76 -8.36 2.91
N LYS A 54 -3.61 -8.45 4.24
CA LYS A 54 -3.24 -9.70 4.91
C LYS A 54 -4.24 -10.80 4.57
N GLY A 55 -3.72 -11.93 4.09
CA GLY A 55 -4.53 -13.07 3.61
C GLY A 55 -4.99 -12.97 2.15
N TRP A 56 -4.86 -11.82 1.50
CA TRP A 56 -5.13 -11.63 0.07
C TRP A 56 -3.88 -11.78 -0.80
N VAL A 57 -2.70 -11.60 -0.20
CA VAL A 57 -1.39 -11.73 -0.83
C VAL A 57 -0.58 -12.84 -0.15
N THR A 58 0.42 -13.37 -0.84
CA THR A 58 1.24 -14.51 -0.39
C THR A 58 2.22 -14.18 0.74
N THR A 59 2.61 -12.91 0.87
CA THR A 59 3.59 -12.43 1.87
C THR A 59 2.94 -11.70 3.04
N ASP A 60 3.68 -11.48 4.14
CA ASP A 60 3.22 -10.63 5.24
C ASP A 60 3.30 -9.12 4.86
N PRO A 61 2.17 -8.42 4.68
CA PRO A 61 2.19 -7.01 4.29
C PRO A 61 2.75 -6.07 5.36
N VAL A 62 2.76 -6.51 6.63
CA VAL A 62 3.37 -5.73 7.73
C VAL A 62 4.88 -5.65 7.51
N LYS A 63 5.51 -6.79 7.22
CA LYS A 63 6.96 -6.86 6.95
C LYS A 63 7.34 -6.09 5.69
N VAL A 64 6.52 -6.17 4.64
CA VAL A 64 6.70 -5.36 3.42
C VAL A 64 6.68 -3.87 3.76
N THR A 65 5.72 -3.44 4.59
CA THR A 65 5.60 -2.05 5.03
C THR A 65 6.84 -1.59 5.82
N GLU A 66 7.37 -2.42 6.71
CA GLU A 66 8.59 -2.13 7.46
C GLU A 66 9.80 -1.92 6.54
N ILE A 67 9.95 -2.77 5.52
CA ILE A 67 11.03 -2.64 4.54
C ILE A 67 10.89 -1.35 3.73
N VAL A 68 9.70 -1.04 3.23
CA VAL A 68 9.44 0.18 2.45
C VAL A 68 9.79 1.44 3.25
N LYS A 69 9.45 1.48 4.54
CA LYS A 69 9.71 2.62 5.43
C LYS A 69 11.18 2.98 5.60
N ARG A 70 12.09 2.04 5.37
CA ARG A 70 13.54 2.30 5.47
C ARG A 70 14.05 3.20 4.34
N TYR A 71 13.33 3.25 3.22
CA TYR A 71 13.78 3.90 1.99
C TYR A 71 12.83 4.99 1.49
N GLY A 72 11.55 4.94 1.88
CA GLY A 72 10.52 5.89 1.47
C GLY A 72 9.25 5.77 2.31
N ARG A 73 8.12 6.20 1.74
CA ARG A 73 6.82 6.17 2.42
C ARG A 73 5.70 5.69 1.49
N LEU A 74 4.77 4.92 2.05
CA LEU A 74 3.54 4.51 1.36
C LEU A 74 2.52 5.65 1.41
N LYS A 75 1.89 5.94 0.28
CA LYS A 75 0.89 7.00 0.16
C LYS A 75 -0.24 6.57 -0.77
N VAL A 76 -1.46 7.00 -0.46
CA VAL A 76 -2.59 6.92 -1.38
C VAL A 76 -2.69 8.25 -2.11
N LEU A 77 -2.61 8.22 -3.44
CA LEU A 77 -2.84 9.39 -4.31
C LEU A 77 -4.25 9.38 -4.85
N ASP A 78 -4.83 10.58 -4.97
CA ASP A 78 -6.17 10.82 -5.52
C ASP A 78 -7.23 9.92 -4.88
N ASP A 79 -7.09 9.66 -3.58
CA ASP A 79 -7.92 8.78 -2.75
C ASP A 79 -8.12 7.35 -3.29
N ARG A 80 -7.24 6.90 -4.21
CA ARG A 80 -7.39 5.63 -4.93
C ARG A 80 -6.11 4.80 -5.02
N GLU A 81 -5.01 5.41 -5.47
CA GLU A 81 -3.84 4.68 -5.94
C GLU A 81 -2.74 4.60 -4.90
N LEU A 82 -2.28 3.39 -4.57
CA LEU A 82 -1.10 3.21 -3.72
C LEU A 82 0.18 3.52 -4.49
N VAL A 83 1.03 4.36 -3.91
CA VAL A 83 2.38 4.64 -4.40
C VAL A 83 3.39 4.60 -3.25
N ILE A 84 4.64 4.37 -3.61
CA ILE A 84 5.79 4.61 -2.76
C ILE A 84 6.43 5.93 -3.20
N GLU A 85 6.54 6.90 -2.28
CA GLU A 85 7.33 8.11 -2.51
C GLU A 85 8.74 7.87 -1.97
N LEU A 86 9.73 8.05 -2.85
CA LEU A 86 11.16 7.90 -2.56
C LEU A 86 11.88 9.22 -2.84
N GLU A 87 12.87 9.57 -2.05
CA GLU A 87 13.59 10.84 -2.23
C GLU A 87 14.51 10.81 -3.46
N LYS A 88 15.23 9.70 -3.65
CA LYS A 88 16.29 9.49 -4.64
C LYS A 88 16.13 8.15 -5.37
N GLU A 89 16.69 8.03 -6.57
CA GLU A 89 16.74 6.77 -7.34
C GLU A 89 17.52 5.66 -6.62
N GLU A 90 18.62 5.99 -5.93
CA GLU A 90 19.36 5.01 -5.13
C GLU A 90 18.50 4.29 -4.07
N ASN A 91 17.48 4.96 -3.53
CA ASN A 91 16.55 4.34 -2.58
C ASN A 91 15.61 3.34 -3.27
N PHE A 92 15.32 3.52 -4.56
CA PHE A 92 14.56 2.55 -5.36
C PHE A 92 15.35 1.26 -5.50
N ASP A 93 16.61 1.35 -5.93
CA ASP A 93 17.45 0.16 -6.14
C ASP A 93 17.68 -0.61 -4.84
N LYS A 94 17.97 0.10 -3.74
CA LYS A 94 18.10 -0.50 -2.40
C LYS A 94 16.81 -1.16 -1.94
N LEU A 95 15.67 -0.51 -2.13
CA LEU A 95 14.37 -1.07 -1.78
C LEU A 95 14.06 -2.33 -2.59
N GLN A 96 14.31 -2.30 -3.91
CA GLN A 96 14.08 -3.45 -4.78
C GLN A 96 14.93 -4.65 -4.35
N ASN A 97 16.21 -4.43 -4.05
CA ASN A 97 17.10 -5.48 -3.57
C ASN A 97 16.66 -6.08 -2.23
N ASP A 98 16.27 -5.25 -1.27
CA ASP A 98 15.81 -5.73 0.04
C ASP A 98 14.49 -6.49 -0.04
N LEU A 99 13.56 -6.05 -0.90
CA LEU A 99 12.31 -6.77 -1.14
C LEU A 99 12.58 -8.11 -1.83
N ALA A 100 13.46 -8.16 -2.83
CA ALA A 100 13.84 -9.39 -3.49
C ALA A 100 14.56 -10.37 -2.54
N ALA A 101 15.46 -9.88 -1.69
CA ALA A 101 16.18 -10.69 -0.71
C ALA A 101 15.25 -11.30 0.34
N GLU A 102 14.24 -10.56 0.78
CA GLU A 102 13.30 -11.01 1.80
C GLU A 102 12.16 -11.87 1.23
N PHE A 103 11.62 -11.51 0.06
CA PHE A 103 10.39 -12.10 -0.47
C PHE A 103 10.57 -12.90 -1.77
N GLY A 104 11.79 -13.02 -2.29
CA GLY A 104 12.11 -13.91 -3.41
C GLY A 104 11.36 -13.64 -4.72
N GLY A 105 10.87 -12.41 -4.94
CA GLY A 105 10.07 -12.03 -6.13
C GLY A 105 8.55 -12.10 -5.95
N GLU A 106 8.09 -12.38 -4.73
CA GLU A 106 6.66 -12.28 -4.38
C GLU A 106 6.20 -10.82 -4.21
N VAL A 107 7.15 -9.89 -4.08
CA VAL A 107 6.92 -8.46 -3.95
C VAL A 107 7.91 -7.71 -4.84
N ASP A 108 7.38 -6.87 -5.72
CA ASP A 108 8.15 -6.11 -6.71
C ASP A 108 7.76 -4.62 -6.68
N ILE A 109 8.66 -3.77 -7.19
CA ILE A 109 8.38 -2.35 -7.38
C ILE A 109 8.67 -1.91 -8.82
N GLU A 110 7.88 -0.98 -9.31
CA GLU A 110 7.98 -0.44 -10.67
C GLU A 110 8.03 1.09 -10.63
N LEU A 111 8.99 1.72 -11.30
CA LEU A 111 9.06 3.17 -11.39
C LEU A 111 7.83 3.73 -12.12
N LYS A 112 7.14 4.68 -11.49
CA LYS A 112 6.01 5.36 -12.11
C LYS A 112 6.52 6.59 -12.87
N PRO A 113 6.37 6.65 -14.20
CA PRO A 113 6.76 7.85 -14.95
C PRO A 113 5.93 9.04 -14.46
N ARG A 114 6.59 10.19 -14.30
CA ARG A 114 5.92 11.45 -13.98
C ARG A 114 5.04 11.78 -15.19
N LYS A 115 3.72 11.61 -15.09
CA LYS A 115 2.81 12.14 -16.11
C LYS A 115 3.08 13.65 -16.19
N ALA A 116 3.45 14.12 -17.39
CA ALA A 116 3.66 15.52 -17.71
C ALA A 116 2.37 16.33 -17.52
#